data_AF-A0A7C6AJM5-F1
#
_entry.id   AF-A0A7C6AJM5-F1
#
_cell.length_a   1.000
_cell.length_b   1.000
_cell.length_c   1.000
_cell.angle_alpha   90.00
_cell.angle_beta   90.00
_cell.angle_gamma   90.00
#
_symmetry.space_group_name_H-M   'P 1'
#
loop_
_entity.id
_entity.type
_entity.pdbx_description
1 polymer ?
#
loop_
_entity_poly.entity_id
_entity_poly.type
_entity_poly.pdbx_seq_one_letter_code
_entity_poly.pdbx_strand_id
1 'polypeptide(L)'
;MADDIYRAKVLRCLDLLTTSLESLEQMTKLPKIEPNEYYRIRNQVREAKAALDEVMKETHRLFGPAPAYASADFETLRRQSLEKAQLLLRAETKEEIISELWQDEIVKRFFSLEEVKPFVEAQFESQRKGKRKLFNLKARLLIEKMKQQLEKATGLLKDIKGKVGLP
;
A
#
# COMPACT_ATOMS: atom_id res chain seq x y z
N MET A 1 -11.08 4.18 17.89
CA MET A 1 -9.63 4.03 18.09
C MET A 1 -8.95 3.02 17.17
N ALA A 2 -9.65 2.03 16.57
CA ALA A 2 -9.03 1.12 15.58
C ALA A 2 -8.92 1.72 14.16
N ASP A 3 -9.80 2.66 13.80
CA ASP A 3 -9.92 3.23 12.45
C ASP A 3 -8.66 3.98 11.99
N ASP A 4 -8.00 4.69 12.92
CA ASP A 4 -6.76 5.41 12.62
C ASP A 4 -5.56 4.48 12.46
N ILE A 5 -5.56 3.29 13.08
CA ILE A 5 -4.35 2.45 13.11
C ILE A 5 -4.04 1.90 11.72
N TYR A 6 -5.04 1.41 10.99
CA TYR A 6 -4.81 0.91 9.63
C TYR A 6 -4.37 2.04 8.69
N ARG A 7 -5.11 3.16 8.69
CA ARG A 7 -4.78 4.32 7.86
C ARG A 7 -3.41 4.89 8.20
N ALA A 8 -3.05 5.01 9.47
CA ALA A 8 -1.73 5.46 9.92
C ALA A 8 -0.61 4.51 9.47
N LYS A 9 -0.82 3.19 9.53
CA LYS A 9 0.15 2.20 9.02
C LYS A 9 0.34 2.30 7.51
N VAL A 10 -0.76 2.44 6.76
CA VAL A 10 -0.73 2.65 5.31
C VAL A 10 0.02 3.95 4.97
N LEU A 11 -0.34 5.06 5.61
CA LEU A 11 0.30 6.36 5.41
C LEU A 11 1.80 6.28 5.70
N ARG A 12 2.19 5.73 6.86
CA ARG A 12 3.60 5.55 7.22
C ARG A 12 4.36 4.76 6.17
N CYS A 13 3.79 3.67 5.67
CA CYS A 13 4.45 2.84 4.66
C CYS A 13 4.61 3.59 3.33
N LEU A 14 3.55 4.25 2.85
CA LEU A 14 3.58 5.03 1.61
C LEU A 14 4.54 6.23 1.70
N ASP A 15 4.57 6.93 2.83
CA ASP A 15 5.49 8.05 3.06
C ASP A 15 6.96 7.57 3.10
N LEU A 16 7.24 6.46 3.79
CA LEU A 16 8.58 5.84 3.81
C LEU A 16 9.03 5.41 2.42
N LEU A 17 8.15 4.78 1.64
CA LEU A 17 8.44 4.33 0.28
C LEU A 17 8.67 5.51 -0.67
N THR A 18 7.81 6.52 -0.61
CA THR A 18 7.92 7.74 -1.43
C THR A 18 9.25 8.44 -1.17
N THR A 19 9.56 8.72 0.10
CA THR A 19 10.80 9.38 0.49
C THR A 19 12.04 8.53 0.11
N SER A 20 11.93 7.21 0.25
CA SER A 20 13.03 6.30 -0.12
C SER A 20 13.29 6.33 -1.62
N LEU A 21 12.23 6.27 -2.43
CA LEU A 21 12.32 6.29 -3.88
C LEU A 21 12.89 7.60 -4.40
N GLU A 22 12.43 8.74 -3.88
CA GLU A 22 12.98 10.06 -4.24
C GLU A 22 14.49 10.12 -3.96
N SER A 23 14.92 9.65 -2.79
CA SER A 23 16.34 9.60 -2.43
C SER A 23 17.12 8.68 -3.37
N LEU A 24 16.61 7.49 -3.67
CA LEU A 24 17.26 6.54 -4.58
C LEU A 24 17.37 7.08 -6.01
N GLU A 25 16.32 7.73 -6.52
CA GLU A 25 16.30 8.34 -7.85
C GLU A 25 17.26 9.53 -7.96
N GLN A 26 17.54 10.23 -6.87
CA GLN A 26 18.60 11.24 -6.83
C GLN A 26 19.97 10.57 -6.83
N MET A 27 20.16 9.52 -6.02
CA MET A 27 21.43 8.80 -5.91
C MET A 27 21.85 8.11 -7.21
N THR A 28 20.92 7.63 -8.03
CA THR A 28 21.26 7.04 -9.35
C THR A 28 21.95 8.03 -10.29
N LYS A 29 21.73 9.34 -10.11
CA LYS A 29 22.35 10.40 -10.92
C LYS A 29 23.78 10.72 -10.47
N LEU A 30 24.18 10.29 -9.27
CA LEU A 30 25.52 10.53 -8.77
C LEU A 30 26.54 9.60 -9.44
N PRO A 31 27.77 10.09 -9.69
CA PRO A 31 28.85 9.28 -10.23
C PRO A 31 29.46 8.34 -9.18
N LYS A 32 29.46 8.76 -7.92
CA LYS A 32 29.95 8.01 -6.76
C LYS A 32 28.97 8.20 -5.60
N ILE A 33 28.76 7.15 -4.83
CA ILE A 33 27.91 7.15 -3.64
C ILE A 33 28.77 6.80 -2.43
N GLU A 34 28.62 7.57 -1.37
CA GLU A 34 29.34 7.30 -0.13
C GLU A 34 28.69 6.13 0.64
N PRO A 35 29.47 5.23 1.27
CA PRO A 35 28.94 4.05 1.94
C PRO A 35 27.87 4.36 2.99
N ASN A 36 28.06 5.42 3.77
CA ASN A 36 27.11 5.85 4.80
C ASN A 36 25.74 6.20 4.21
N GLU A 37 25.69 6.90 3.08
CA GLU A 37 24.45 7.26 2.39
C GLU A 37 23.74 6.00 1.87
N TYR A 38 24.50 5.09 1.25
CA TYR A 38 23.97 3.81 0.79
C TYR A 38 23.36 2.98 1.93
N TYR A 39 24.05 2.84 3.05
CA TYR A 39 23.53 2.05 4.17
C TYR A 39 22.35 2.72 4.86
N ARG A 40 22.32 4.06 4.93
CA ARG A 40 21.18 4.82 5.44
C ARG A 40 19.92 4.53 4.62
N ILE A 41 19.99 4.69 3.30
CA ILE A 41 18.83 4.47 2.43
C ILE A 41 18.41 2.99 2.38
N ARG A 42 19.38 2.07 2.41
CA ARG A 42 19.10 0.62 2.51
C ARG A 42 18.32 0.28 3.78
N ASN A 43 18.68 0.87 4.91
CA ASN A 43 17.96 0.67 6.16
C ASN A 43 16.54 1.24 6.11
N GLN A 44 16.34 2.40 5.47
CA GLN A 44 15.02 2.99 5.27
C GLN A 44 14.11 2.11 4.38
N VAL A 45 14.64 1.53 3.30
CA VAL A 45 13.88 0.56 2.48
C VAL A 45 13.54 -0.70 3.28
N ARG A 46 14.44 -1.16 4.16
CA ARG A 46 14.16 -2.29 5.07
C ARG A 46 13.03 -1.93 6.05
N GLU A 47 13.00 -0.72 6.57
CA GLU A 47 11.92 -0.23 7.43
C GLU A 47 10.59 -0.16 6.66
N ALA A 48 10.60 0.36 5.42
CA ALA A 48 9.43 0.41 4.56
C ALA A 48 8.85 -0.99 4.30
N LYS A 49 9.71 -2.00 4.10
CA LYS A 49 9.30 -3.40 3.98
C LYS A 49 8.62 -3.90 5.26
N ALA A 50 9.20 -3.63 6.43
CA ALA A 50 8.60 -4.03 7.71
C ALA A 50 7.22 -3.35 7.91
N ALA A 51 7.09 -2.08 7.53
CA ALA A 51 5.81 -1.37 7.55
C ALA A 51 4.77 -2.01 6.60
N LEU A 52 5.19 -2.44 5.40
CA LEU A 52 4.31 -3.17 4.48
C LEU A 52 3.85 -4.51 5.08
N ASP A 53 4.75 -5.25 5.73
CA ASP A 53 4.40 -6.51 6.40
C ASP A 53 3.36 -6.28 7.53
N GLU A 54 3.46 -5.17 8.26
CA GLU A 54 2.45 -4.77 9.24
C GLU A 54 1.10 -4.44 8.60
N VAL A 55 1.10 -3.68 7.50
CA VAL A 55 -0.13 -3.37 6.74
C VAL A 55 -0.78 -4.65 6.23
N MET A 56 0.02 -5.61 5.73
CA MET A 56 -0.48 -6.89 5.25
C MET A 56 -1.12 -7.72 6.37
N LYS A 57 -0.49 -7.77 7.56
CA LYS A 57 -1.06 -8.42 8.75
C LYS A 57 -2.39 -7.79 9.15
N GLU A 58 -2.44 -6.46 9.19
CA GLU A 58 -3.65 -5.73 9.55
C GLU A 58 -4.75 -5.91 8.50
N THR A 59 -4.39 -5.91 7.23
CA THR A 59 -5.31 -6.22 6.13
C THR A 59 -5.87 -7.63 6.27
N HIS A 60 -5.06 -8.62 6.63
CA HIS A 60 -5.54 -9.98 6.84
C HIS A 60 -6.52 -10.04 8.03
N ARG A 61 -6.22 -9.35 9.13
CA ARG A 61 -7.11 -9.24 10.30
C ARG A 61 -8.46 -8.60 9.95
N LEU A 62 -8.44 -7.55 9.13
CA LEU A 62 -9.61 -6.75 8.79
C LEU A 62 -10.41 -7.31 7.59
N PHE A 63 -9.77 -7.95 6.62
CA PHE A 63 -10.39 -8.35 5.34
C PHE A 63 -10.29 -9.86 5.03
N GLY A 64 -9.57 -10.64 5.82
CA GLY A 64 -9.43 -12.09 5.67
C GLY A 64 -10.65 -12.90 6.13
N PRO A 65 -10.64 -14.23 6.02
CA PRO A 65 -11.67 -15.04 6.67
C PRO A 65 -11.63 -14.82 8.20
N ALA A 66 -12.79 -14.84 8.85
CA ALA A 66 -12.81 -14.86 10.31
C ALA A 66 -12.15 -16.18 10.79
N PRO A 67 -11.42 -16.16 11.92
CA PRO A 67 -10.96 -17.40 12.55
C PRO A 67 -12.14 -18.34 12.82
N ALA A 68 -11.92 -19.66 12.74
CA ALA A 68 -12.99 -20.65 12.97
C ALA A 68 -13.64 -20.54 14.36
N TYR A 69 -12.94 -19.95 15.33
CA TYR A 69 -13.39 -19.72 16.71
C TYR A 69 -13.99 -18.32 16.93
N ALA A 70 -14.14 -17.50 15.88
CA ALA A 70 -14.66 -16.15 16.03
C ALA A 70 -16.14 -16.14 16.45
N SER A 71 -16.47 -15.32 17.44
CA SER A 71 -17.87 -15.11 17.85
C SER A 71 -18.62 -14.23 16.84
N ALA A 72 -19.96 -14.27 16.86
CA ALA A 72 -20.79 -13.37 16.06
C ALA A 72 -20.50 -11.88 16.34
N ASP A 73 -20.13 -11.54 17.58
CA ASP A 73 -19.72 -10.19 17.98
C ASP A 73 -18.43 -9.74 17.28
N PHE A 74 -17.50 -10.67 17.04
CA PHE A 74 -16.26 -10.38 16.32
C PHE A 74 -16.53 -9.93 14.88
N GLU A 75 -17.41 -10.62 14.17
CA GLU A 75 -17.76 -10.24 12.78
C GLU A 75 -18.46 -8.89 12.73
N THR A 76 -19.32 -8.61 13.71
CA THR A 76 -20.03 -7.34 13.83
C THR A 76 -19.06 -6.18 14.10
N LEU A 77 -18.18 -6.31 15.11
CA LEU A 77 -17.16 -5.32 15.43
C LEU A 77 -16.19 -5.07 14.27
N ARG A 78 -15.85 -6.14 13.55
CA ARG A 78 -14.99 -6.08 12.38
C ARG A 78 -15.64 -5.30 11.24
N ARG A 79 -16.91 -5.59 10.92
CA ARG A 79 -17.66 -4.83 9.90
C ARG A 79 -17.80 -3.36 10.30
N GLN A 80 -18.16 -3.08 11.55
CA GLN A 80 -18.26 -1.70 12.05
C GLN A 80 -16.93 -0.94 11.95
N SER A 81 -15.81 -1.60 12.22
CA SER A 81 -14.47 -0.99 12.08
C SER A 81 -14.16 -0.66 10.62
N LEU A 82 -14.51 -1.56 9.69
CA LEU A 82 -14.31 -1.30 8.26
C LEU A 82 -15.16 -0.15 7.72
N GLU A 83 -16.41 -0.05 8.20
CA GLU A 83 -17.34 1.04 7.86
C GLU A 83 -16.87 2.38 8.42
N LYS A 84 -16.47 2.43 9.70
CA LYS A 84 -15.96 3.64 10.35
C LYS A 84 -14.66 4.14 9.74
N ALA A 85 -13.75 3.25 9.39
CA ALA A 85 -12.50 3.60 8.70
C ALA A 85 -12.69 4.00 7.22
N GLN A 86 -13.94 4.00 6.71
CA GLN A 86 -14.28 4.26 5.31
C GLN A 86 -13.48 3.38 4.34
N LEU A 87 -13.18 2.14 4.74
CA LEU A 87 -12.35 1.23 3.93
C LEU A 87 -13.16 0.39 2.96
N LEU A 88 -14.48 0.32 3.16
CA LEU A 88 -15.40 -0.39 2.29
C LEU A 88 -15.88 0.52 1.17
N LEU A 89 -15.75 0.06 -0.07
CA LEU A 89 -16.46 0.69 -1.18
C LEU A 89 -17.96 0.35 -1.12
N ARG A 90 -18.78 1.33 -1.46
CA ARG A 90 -20.25 1.22 -1.55
C ARG A 90 -20.72 1.15 -3.00
N ALA A 91 -19.95 1.73 -3.92
CA ALA A 91 -20.26 1.75 -5.34
C ALA A 91 -20.27 0.35 -5.98
N GLU A 92 -21.16 0.16 -6.96
CA GLU A 92 -21.32 -1.10 -7.69
C GLU A 92 -20.91 -1.03 -9.16
N THR A 93 -20.75 0.18 -9.71
CA THR A 93 -20.27 0.43 -11.08
C THR A 93 -18.81 0.87 -11.10
N LYS A 94 -18.12 0.70 -12.23
CA LYS A 94 -16.69 1.07 -12.35
C LYS A 94 -16.49 2.56 -12.12
N GLU A 95 -17.34 3.37 -12.74
CA GLU A 95 -17.29 4.82 -12.74
C GLU A 95 -17.50 5.36 -11.31
N GLU A 96 -18.49 4.82 -10.60
CA GLU A 96 -18.75 5.19 -9.20
C GLU A 96 -17.62 4.70 -8.28
N ILE A 97 -17.06 3.50 -8.50
CA ILE A 97 -15.92 2.99 -7.73
C ILE A 97 -14.70 3.91 -7.92
N ILE A 98 -14.41 4.33 -9.15
CA ILE A 98 -13.32 5.26 -9.43
C ILE A 98 -13.56 6.59 -8.71
N SER A 99 -14.80 7.12 -8.77
CA SER A 99 -15.18 8.35 -8.08
C SER A 99 -15.02 8.23 -6.56
N GLU A 100 -15.52 7.15 -5.97
CA GLU A 100 -15.43 6.88 -4.53
C GLU A 100 -13.97 6.71 -4.07
N LEU A 101 -13.16 5.98 -4.82
CA LEU A 101 -11.71 5.88 -4.56
C LEU A 101 -11.04 7.26 -4.68
N TRP A 102 -11.41 8.05 -5.68
CA TRP A 102 -10.83 9.38 -5.88
C TRP A 102 -11.31 10.40 -4.85
N GLN A 103 -12.33 10.12 -4.03
CA GLN A 103 -12.69 10.97 -2.89
C GLN A 103 -11.82 10.70 -1.66
N ASP A 104 -11.14 9.56 -1.60
CA ASP A 104 -10.28 9.17 -0.47
C ASP A 104 -8.97 9.97 -0.46
N GLU A 105 -8.63 10.57 0.69
CA GLU A 105 -7.45 11.42 0.85
C GLU A 105 -6.12 10.69 0.61
N ILE A 106 -6.01 9.42 1.02
CA ILE A 106 -4.80 8.63 0.80
C ILE A 106 -4.65 8.35 -0.70
N VAL A 107 -5.75 8.00 -1.36
CA VAL A 107 -5.73 7.75 -2.80
C VAL A 107 -5.35 9.01 -3.57
N LYS A 108 -5.98 10.16 -3.29
CA LYS A 108 -5.63 11.45 -3.93
C LYS A 108 -4.17 11.84 -3.73
N ARG A 109 -3.59 11.51 -2.57
CA ARG A 109 -2.21 11.90 -2.22
C ARG A 109 -1.15 11.05 -2.93
N PHE A 110 -1.39 9.74 -3.10
CA PHE A 110 -0.35 8.81 -3.56
C PHE A 110 -0.58 8.20 -4.95
N PHE A 111 -1.73 8.47 -5.56
CA PHE A 111 -2.10 7.92 -6.87
C PHE A 111 -2.43 9.04 -7.86
N SER A 112 -2.13 8.79 -9.12
CA SER A 112 -2.77 9.54 -10.21
C SER A 112 -4.07 8.86 -10.63
N LEU A 113 -4.97 9.61 -11.26
CA LEU A 113 -6.19 9.04 -11.82
C LEU A 113 -5.88 8.01 -12.92
N GLU A 114 -4.76 8.17 -13.61
CA GLU A 114 -4.25 7.23 -14.63
C GLU A 114 -3.74 5.91 -14.03
N GLU A 115 -3.42 5.87 -12.74
CA GLU A 115 -3.11 4.62 -12.03
C GLU A 115 -4.39 3.95 -11.50
N VAL A 116 -5.34 4.74 -11.02
CA VAL A 116 -6.59 4.22 -10.42
C VAL A 116 -7.49 3.58 -11.46
N LYS A 117 -7.71 4.23 -12.61
CA LYS A 117 -8.64 3.74 -13.65
C LYS A 117 -8.28 2.35 -14.17
N PRO A 118 -7.05 2.10 -14.67
CA PRO A 118 -6.70 0.78 -15.21
C PRO A 118 -6.73 -0.30 -14.14
N PHE A 119 -6.40 0.03 -12.88
CA PHE A 119 -6.51 -0.92 -11.78
C PHE A 119 -7.96 -1.35 -11.55
N VAL A 120 -8.90 -0.40 -11.48
CA VAL A 120 -10.32 -0.73 -11.31
C VAL A 120 -10.81 -1.56 -12.49
N GLU A 121 -10.50 -1.15 -13.73
CA GLU A 121 -10.92 -1.86 -14.94
C GLU A 121 -10.43 -3.32 -14.96
N ALA A 122 -9.15 -3.55 -14.64
CA ALA A 122 -8.56 -4.88 -14.62
C ALA A 122 -9.16 -5.78 -13.53
N GLN A 123 -9.58 -5.20 -12.41
CA GLN A 123 -10.04 -5.96 -11.25
C GLN A 123 -11.55 -6.15 -11.20
N PHE A 124 -12.33 -5.23 -11.76
CA PHE A 124 -13.77 -5.13 -11.56
C PHE A 124 -14.52 -6.42 -11.90
N GLU A 125 -14.36 -6.96 -13.10
CA GLU A 125 -15.13 -8.13 -13.55
C GLU A 125 -14.80 -9.38 -12.71
N SER A 126 -13.52 -9.60 -12.41
CA SER A 126 -13.07 -10.75 -11.62
C SER A 126 -13.58 -10.69 -10.16
N GLN A 127 -13.71 -9.49 -9.61
CA GLN A 127 -14.12 -9.27 -8.22
C GLN A 127 -15.64 -9.11 -8.05
N ARG A 128 -16.36 -8.71 -9.10
CA ARG A 128 -17.82 -8.69 -9.11
C ARG A 128 -18.40 -10.11 -9.03
N LYS A 129 -17.81 -11.06 -9.77
CA LYS A 129 -18.29 -12.45 -9.89
C LYS A 129 -17.55 -13.45 -8.98
N GLY A 130 -16.38 -13.07 -8.47
CA GLY A 130 -15.51 -13.96 -7.71
C GLY A 130 -15.73 -13.99 -6.20
N LYS A 131 -14.94 -14.82 -5.50
CA LYS A 131 -14.90 -14.88 -4.02
C LYS A 131 -14.38 -13.58 -3.38
N ARG A 132 -13.60 -12.80 -4.14
CA ARG A 132 -13.01 -11.54 -3.72
C ARG A 132 -14.02 -10.40 -3.89
N LYS A 133 -14.48 -9.82 -2.79
CA LYS A 133 -15.51 -8.76 -2.83
C LYS A 133 -14.97 -7.42 -3.33
N LEU A 134 -15.80 -6.68 -4.08
CA LEU A 134 -15.52 -5.34 -4.61
C LEU A 134 -15.29 -4.31 -3.50
N PHE A 135 -16.00 -4.43 -2.38
CA PHE A 135 -15.83 -3.50 -1.25
C PHE A 135 -14.41 -3.49 -0.65
N ASN A 136 -13.59 -4.52 -0.90
CA ASN A 136 -12.19 -4.59 -0.47
C ASN A 136 -11.18 -4.02 -1.48
N LEU A 137 -11.64 -3.48 -2.61
CA LEU A 137 -10.78 -3.05 -3.70
C LEU A 137 -9.83 -1.92 -3.28
N LYS A 138 -10.26 -1.01 -2.39
CA LYS A 138 -9.43 0.07 -1.84
C LYS A 138 -8.16 -0.47 -1.15
N ALA A 139 -8.31 -1.41 -0.22
CA ALA A 139 -7.16 -2.01 0.46
C ALA A 139 -6.20 -2.71 -0.50
N ARG A 140 -6.73 -3.35 -1.56
CA ARG A 140 -5.91 -4.00 -2.60
C ARG A 140 -5.13 -2.99 -3.42
N LEU A 141 -5.76 -1.89 -3.84
CA LEU A 141 -5.11 -0.80 -4.56
C LEU A 141 -3.91 -0.26 -3.79
N LEU A 142 -4.11 0.02 -2.49
CA LEU A 142 -3.07 0.52 -1.60
C LEU A 142 -1.89 -0.47 -1.49
N ILE A 143 -2.19 -1.75 -1.23
CA ILE A 143 -1.16 -2.80 -1.12
C ILE A 143 -0.37 -2.97 -2.41
N GLU A 144 -1.05 -2.95 -3.55
CA GLU A 144 -0.42 -3.12 -4.86
C GLU A 144 0.58 -1.99 -5.11
N LYS A 145 0.20 -0.73 -4.84
CA LYS A 145 1.10 0.43 -4.92
C LYS A 145 2.32 0.26 -4.02
N MET A 146 2.12 -0.11 -2.75
CA MET A 146 3.22 -0.30 -1.81
C MET A 146 4.20 -1.40 -2.27
N LYS A 147 3.69 -2.50 -2.83
CA LYS A 147 4.52 -3.57 -3.38
C LYS A 147 5.33 -3.11 -4.59
N GLN A 148 4.69 -2.42 -5.54
CA GLN A 148 5.34 -1.90 -6.73
C GLN A 148 6.45 -0.89 -6.36
N GLN A 149 6.17 0.02 -5.43
CA GLN A 149 7.17 0.97 -4.95
C GLN A 149 8.33 0.29 -4.22
N LEU A 150 8.05 -0.72 -3.40
CA LEU A 150 9.09 -1.49 -2.70
C LEU A 150 9.97 -2.27 -3.69
N GLU A 151 9.36 -2.88 -4.71
CA GLU A 151 10.08 -3.57 -5.78
C GLU A 151 11.00 -2.61 -6.54
N LYS A 152 10.46 -1.45 -6.95
CA LYS A 152 11.24 -0.38 -7.58
C LYS A 152 12.40 0.08 -6.70
N ALA A 153 12.16 0.34 -5.42
CA ALA A 153 13.21 0.75 -4.48
C ALA A 153 14.30 -0.32 -4.32
N THR A 154 13.89 -1.59 -4.28
CA THR A 154 14.82 -2.73 -4.20
C THR A 154 15.64 -2.89 -5.48
N GLY A 155 15.04 -2.62 -6.65
CA GLY A 155 15.73 -2.57 -7.94
C GLY A 155 16.81 -1.48 -7.96
N LEU A 156 16.42 -0.24 -7.65
CA LEU A 156 17.34 0.90 -7.60
C LEU A 156 18.50 0.67 -6.62
N LEU A 157 18.25 0.06 -5.46
CA LEU A 157 19.29 -0.31 -4.49
C LEU A 157 20.34 -1.27 -5.05
N LYS A 158 19.95 -2.18 -5.95
CA LYS A 158 20.88 -3.08 -6.62
C LYS A 158 21.72 -2.32 -7.64
N ASP A 159 21.07 -1.46 -8.43
CA ASP A 159 21.72 -0.69 -9.51
C ASP A 159 22.79 0.26 -8.94
N ILE A 160 22.49 0.95 -7.85
CA ILE A 160 23.43 1.91 -7.25
C ILE A 160 24.57 1.24 -6.48
N LYS A 161 24.46 -0.05 -6.13
CA LYS A 161 25.47 -0.76 -5.33
C LYS A 161 26.86 -0.74 -5.99
N GLY A 162 26.91 -0.79 -7.33
CA GLY A 162 28.17 -0.73 -8.09
C GLY A 162 28.85 0.65 -8.06
N LYS A 163 28.15 1.70 -7.63
CA LYS A 163 28.66 3.07 -7.50
C LYS A 163 29.12 3.43 -6.09
N VAL A 164 28.95 2.50 -5.14
CA VAL A 164 29.35 2.70 -3.74
C VAL A 164 30.86 2.62 -3.67
N GLY A 165 31.51 3.72 -3.24
CA GLY A 165 32.95 3.72 -3.04
C GLY A 165 33.33 2.62 -2.05
N LEU A 166 34.28 1.76 -2.42
CA LEU A 166 34.88 0.87 -1.43
C LEU A 166 35.67 1.73 -0.43
N PRO A 167 35.63 1.41 0.88
CA PRO A 167 36.51 2.02 1.85
C PRO A 167 37.98 1.78 1.52
#